data_AF-A0A068VP78-F1
#
_entry.id   AF-A0A068VP78-F1
#
_cell.length_a   1.000
_cell.length_b   1.000
_cell.length_c   1.000
_cell.angle_alpha   90.00
_cell.angle_beta   90.00
_cell.angle_gamma   90.00
#
_symmetry.space_group_name_H-M   'P 1'
#
loop_
_entity.id
_entity.type
_entity.pdbx_description
1 polymer ?
#
loop_
_entity_poly.entity_id
_entity_poly.type
_entity_poly.pdbx_seq_one_letter_code
_entity_poly.pdbx_strand_id
1 'polypeptide(L)'
;MEITSGTWIAVLVRIVPVVGWAMWWWSYLCFVLPVKFRCSGWDTKLPAGNMGFPLVGEMLHFLWYFRVVKRPDDFINNKRNK
;
A
#
# COMPACT_ATOMS: atom_id res chain seq x y z
N MET A 1 -9.28 -39.89 -1.27
CA MET A 1 -9.70 -38.48 -1.45
C MET A 1 -8.86 -37.49 -0.63
N GLU A 2 -7.97 -37.92 0.26
CA GLU A 2 -7.20 -37.04 1.16
C GLU A 2 -5.90 -36.48 0.54
N ILE A 3 -5.35 -37.19 -0.45
CA ILE A 3 -4.12 -36.80 -1.16
C ILE A 3 -4.37 -35.56 -2.04
N THR A 4 -5.58 -35.44 -2.57
CA THR A 4 -6.02 -34.32 -3.41
C THR A 4 -6.08 -33.02 -2.60
N SER A 5 -6.68 -33.05 -1.40
CA SER A 5 -6.78 -31.86 -0.53
C SER A 5 -5.42 -31.34 -0.07
N GLY A 6 -4.49 -32.23 0.31
CA GLY A 6 -3.14 -31.84 0.71
C GLY A 6 -2.35 -31.16 -0.42
N THR A 7 -2.56 -31.60 -1.66
CA THR A 7 -1.91 -31.03 -2.85
C THR A 7 -2.41 -29.60 -3.13
N TRP A 8 -3.71 -29.36 -3.05
CA TRP A 8 -4.28 -28.02 -3.22
C TRP A 8 -3.81 -27.03 -2.14
N ILE A 9 -3.71 -27.48 -0.88
CA ILE A 9 -3.22 -26.64 0.21
C ILE A 9 -1.74 -26.27 -0.01
N ALA A 10 -0.89 -27.22 -0.40
CA ALA A 10 0.52 -26.94 -0.69
C ALA A 10 0.70 -25.95 -1.85
N VAL A 11 -0.16 -26.03 -2.87
CA VAL A 11 -0.18 -25.07 -3.99
C VAL A 11 -0.59 -23.68 -3.51
N LEU A 12 -1.66 -23.56 -2.71
CA LEU A 12 -2.10 -22.27 -2.17
C LEU A 12 -1.02 -21.63 -1.28
N VAL A 13 -0.38 -22.42 -0.41
CA VAL A 13 0.70 -21.94 0.47
C VAL A 13 1.89 -21.41 -0.33
N ARG A 14 2.18 -21.96 -1.52
CA ARG A 14 3.23 -21.43 -2.40
C ARG A 14 2.80 -20.22 -3.21
N ILE A 15 1.57 -20.22 -3.73
CA ILE A 15 1.09 -19.17 -4.62
C ILE A 15 0.79 -17.89 -3.85
N VAL A 16 0.15 -17.98 -2.67
CA VAL A 16 -0.30 -16.80 -1.91
C VAL A 16 0.86 -15.83 -1.58
N PRO A 17 2.02 -16.26 -1.07
CA PRO A 17 3.15 -15.37 -0.81
C PRO A 17 3.71 -14.76 -2.10
N VAL A 18 3.79 -15.54 -3.18
CA VAL A 18 4.32 -15.07 -4.48
C VAL A 18 3.40 -14.03 -5.10
N VAL A 19 2.09 -14.25 -5.05
CA VAL A 19 1.09 -13.30 -5.53
C VAL A 19 1.08 -12.04 -4.67
N GLY A 20 1.17 -12.16 -3.34
CA GLY A 20 1.28 -11.02 -2.44
C GLY A 20 2.54 -10.18 -2.73
N TRP A 21 3.68 -10.84 -2.92
CA TRP A 21 4.95 -10.18 -3.28
C TRP A 21 4.87 -9.51 -4.67
N ALA A 22 4.30 -10.20 -5.66
CA ALA A 22 4.10 -9.64 -6.99
C ALA A 22 3.16 -8.43 -6.97
N MET A 23 2.03 -8.49 -6.25
CA MET A 23 1.12 -7.34 -6.07
C MET A 23 1.79 -6.16 -5.37
N TRP A 24 2.66 -6.43 -4.40
CA TRP A 24 3.43 -5.39 -3.72
C TRP A 24 4.36 -4.64 -4.69
N TRP A 25 5.12 -5.37 -5.50
CA TRP A 25 6.01 -4.78 -6.50
C TRP A 25 5.27 -4.14 -7.66
N TRP A 26 4.23 -4.79 -8.18
CA TRP A 26 3.41 -4.29 -9.28
C TRP A 26 2.85 -2.90 -8.99
N SER A 27 2.46 -2.66 -7.74
CA SER A 27 1.94 -1.35 -7.32
C SER A 27 3.00 -0.26 -7.26
N TYR A 28 4.21 -0.58 -6.75
CA TYR A 28 5.32 0.37 -6.78
C TYR A 28 5.65 0.76 -8.23
N LEU A 29 5.65 -0.22 -9.14
CA LEU A 29 5.89 0.01 -10.56
C LEU A 29 4.77 0.83 -11.22
N CYS A 30 3.49 0.51 -10.96
CA CYS A 30 2.37 1.22 -11.59
C CYS A 30 2.20 2.67 -11.11
N PHE A 31 2.56 3.01 -9.88
CA PHE A 31 2.32 4.36 -9.33
C PHE A 31 3.58 5.21 -9.20
N VAL A 32 4.69 4.64 -8.75
CA VAL A 32 5.91 5.43 -8.47
C VAL A 32 6.71 5.68 -9.75
N LEU A 33 6.81 4.71 -10.66
CA LEU A 33 7.54 4.90 -11.92
C LEU A 33 6.94 6.00 -12.81
N PRO A 34 5.63 6.08 -13.10
CA PRO A 34 5.11 7.11 -13.99
C PRO A 34 5.24 8.52 -13.38
N VAL A 35 5.15 8.66 -12.06
CA VAL A 35 5.37 9.94 -11.38
C VAL A 35 6.85 10.35 -11.48
N LYS A 36 7.77 9.42 -11.19
CA LYS A 36 9.22 9.68 -11.33
C LYS A 36 9.60 10.00 -12.77
N PHE A 37 9.03 9.32 -13.76
CA PHE A 37 9.27 9.61 -15.18
C PHE A 37 8.77 11.00 -15.57
N ARG A 38 7.54 11.37 -15.18
CA ARG A 38 6.97 12.71 -15.47
C ARG A 38 7.72 13.85 -14.78
N CYS A 39 8.18 13.63 -13.55
CA CYS A 39 8.89 14.66 -12.77
C CYS A 39 10.41 14.67 -12.99
N SER A 40 10.98 13.75 -13.78
CA SER A 40 12.44 13.67 -13.99
C SER A 40 13.05 14.88 -14.71
N GLY A 41 12.23 15.65 -15.44
CA GLY A 41 12.68 16.83 -16.20
C GLY A 41 12.44 18.18 -15.52
N TRP A 42 11.76 18.20 -14.37
CA TRP A 42 11.44 19.44 -13.67
C TRP A 42 12.03 19.37 -12.27
N ASP A 43 12.84 20.35 -11.88
CA ASP A 43 13.41 20.54 -10.53
C ASP A 43 12.31 20.93 -9.51
N THR A 44 11.13 20.31 -9.64
CA THR A 44 10.01 20.43 -8.73
C THR A 44 10.18 19.33 -7.71
N LYS A 45 10.62 19.75 -6.53
CA LYS A 45 10.48 18.97 -5.30
C LYS A 45 9.05 18.44 -5.22
N LEU A 46 8.89 17.13 -5.35
CA LEU A 46 7.60 16.46 -5.17
C LEU A 46 7.01 16.91 -3.83
N PRO A 47 5.71 17.22 -3.75
CA PRO A 47 5.09 17.58 -2.49
C PRO A 47 5.34 16.46 -1.47
N ALA A 48 5.74 16.84 -0.26
CA ALA A 48 5.99 15.90 0.82
C ALA A 48 4.71 15.09 1.09
N GLY A 49 4.84 13.76 1.09
CA GLY A 49 3.70 12.86 1.30
C GLY A 49 3.92 11.49 0.67
N ASN A 50 3.27 10.48 1.23
CA ASN A 50 3.19 9.14 0.64
C ASN A 50 1.72 8.74 0.45
N MET A 51 1.44 7.86 -0.51
CA MET A 51 0.08 7.35 -0.78
C MET A 51 -0.31 6.13 0.07
N GLY A 52 0.62 5.56 0.84
CA GLY A 52 0.43 4.38 1.68
C GLY A 52 0.44 3.06 0.90
N PHE A 53 -0.08 1.99 1.53
CA PHE A 53 -0.16 0.65 0.94
C PHE A 53 -1.12 0.65 -0.27
N PRO A 54 -0.85 -0.01 -1.39
CA PRO A 54 -1.79 -0.04 -2.52
C PRO A 54 -3.12 -0.72 -2.12
N LEU A 55 -4.27 -0.13 -2.46
CA LEU A 55 -5.66 -0.45 -2.03
C LEU A 55 -6.08 0.12 -0.68
N VAL A 56 -5.19 0.12 0.31
CA VAL A 56 -5.56 0.54 1.68
C VAL A 56 -5.01 1.91 2.03
N GLY A 57 -4.00 2.38 1.31
CA GLY A 57 -3.32 3.65 1.42
C GLY A 57 -3.00 4.03 2.87
N GLU A 58 -3.34 5.27 3.20
CA GLU A 58 -3.46 5.75 4.58
C GLU A 58 -4.87 5.52 5.16
N MET A 59 -5.77 4.79 4.49
CA MET A 59 -7.17 4.62 4.94
C MET A 59 -7.26 3.94 6.30
N LEU A 60 -6.37 3.02 6.65
CA LEU A 60 -6.35 2.45 8.02
C LEU A 60 -6.00 3.50 9.07
N HIS A 61 -5.00 4.34 8.78
CA HIS A 61 -4.61 5.43 9.66
C HIS A 61 -5.72 6.47 9.78
N PHE A 62 -6.36 6.80 8.66
CA PHE A 62 -7.54 7.66 8.62
C PHE A 62 -8.70 7.07 9.45
N LEU A 63 -9.08 5.80 9.21
CA LEU A 63 -10.13 5.13 9.99
C LEU A 63 -9.80 5.08 11.47
N TRP A 64 -8.54 4.87 11.84
CA TRP A 64 -8.13 4.87 13.24
C TRP A 64 -8.44 6.20 13.92
N TYR A 65 -8.03 7.32 13.33
CA TYR A 65 -8.29 8.64 13.89
C TYR A 65 -9.77 9.02 13.88
N PHE A 66 -10.51 8.68 12.82
CA PHE A 66 -11.92 9.07 12.69
C PHE A 66 -12.88 8.15 13.45
N ARG A 67 -12.62 6.84 13.49
CA ARG A 67 -13.53 5.85 14.06
C ARG A 67 -13.15 5.41 15.46
N VAL A 68 -11.86 5.21 15.74
CA VAL A 68 -11.40 4.69 17.04
C VAL A 68 -11.07 5.83 17.99
N VAL A 69 -10.13 6.70 17.61
CA VAL A 69 -9.68 7.82 18.46
C VAL A 69 -10.69 8.96 18.47
N LYS A 70 -11.54 9.05 17.43
CA LYS A 70 -12.52 10.13 17.21
C LYS A 70 -11.90 11.54 17.27
N ARG A 71 -10.67 11.68 16.79
CA ARG A 71 -9.92 12.94 16.74
C ARG A 71 -9.44 13.21 15.31
N PRO A 72 -10.34 13.68 14.43
CA PRO A 72 -9.99 13.93 13.04
C PRO A 72 -8.93 15.03 12.89
N ASP A 73 -8.90 16.01 13.79
CA ASP A 73 -7.94 17.12 13.75
C ASP A 73 -6.49 16.65 13.99
N ASP A 74 -6.31 15.65 14.86
CA ASP A 74 -4.99 15.09 15.16
C ASP A 74 -4.40 14.34 13.95
N PHE A 75 -5.23 13.79 13.06
CA PHE A 75 -4.78 13.20 11.81
C PHE A 75 -4.12 14.25 10.89
N ILE A 76 -4.74 15.43 10.77
CA ILE A 76 -4.22 16.54 9.96
C ILE A 76 -2.94 17.10 10.58
N ASN A 77 -2.92 17.31 11.90
CA ASN A 77 -1.73 17.78 12.61
C ASN A 77 -0.54 16.82 12.49
N ASN A 78 -0.78 15.51 12.54
CA ASN A 78 0.26 14.50 12.33
C ASN A 78 0.82 14.52 10.89
N LYS A 79 -0.04 14.81 9.90
CA LYS A 79 0.37 14.89 8.49
C LYS A 79 1.08 16.20 8.13
N ARG A 80 0.84 17.28 8.87
CA ARG A 80 1.50 18.60 8.67
C ARG A 80 2.94 18.65 9.17
N ASN A 81 3.29 17.81 10.15
CA ASN A 81 4.62 17.75 10.76
C ASN A 81 5.55 16.68 10.13
N LYS A 82 5.14 16.06 9.03
CA LYS A 82 5.87 15.02 8.29
C LYS A 82 6.37 15.57 6.96
#